data_AF-A0A2V8K9T6-F1
#
_entry.id   AF-A0A2V8K9T6-F1
#
_cell.length_a   1.000
_cell.length_b   1.000
_cell.length_c   1.000
_cell.angle_alpha   90.00
_cell.angle_beta   90.00
_cell.angle_gamma   90.00
#
_symmetry.space_group_name_H-M   'P 1'
#
loop_
_entity.id
_entity.type
_entity.pdbx_description
1 polymer ?
#
loop_
_entity_poly.entity_id
_entity_poly.type
_entity_poly.pdbx_seq_one_letter_code
_entity_poly.pdbx_strand_id
1 'polypeptide(L)'
;MSLSSASRTAIDASGSRRCMRQALTFGPGDRDGNRAGSHRNKCKGTLKQLGLRSPKPVTPAPADGPPLPEQIKGRNFEVPGCGGFTLTGQAEDLESYYEEGREIVCFGTIPELIEKIRYYLSHESERRAIAEAGYQRTLHQHTYVHRFTDIFRHLQLPVAEPETIIGQPPSSGTVTEVTEP
;
A
#
# COMPACT_ATOMS: atom_id res chain seq x y z
N MET A 1 40.29 -30.59 -2.63
CA MET A 1 40.14 -29.16 -2.94
C MET A 1 38.68 -28.80 -2.68
N SER A 2 38.32 -28.54 -1.42
CA SER A 2 38.24 -27.19 -0.79
C SER A 2 37.12 -26.33 -1.42
N LEU A 3 35.92 -26.35 -0.84
CA LEU A 3 35.22 -25.24 -0.14
C LEU A 3 34.82 -24.09 -1.09
N SER A 4 33.56 -23.66 -1.14
CA SER A 4 33.00 -22.82 -0.09
C SER A 4 31.49 -22.63 -0.22
N SER A 5 30.76 -22.89 0.88
CA SER A 5 29.42 -22.41 1.16
C SER A 5 29.45 -20.93 1.53
N ALA A 6 28.61 -20.10 0.92
CA ALA A 6 28.33 -18.77 1.45
C ALA A 6 27.07 -18.83 2.33
N SER A 7 27.26 -18.39 3.57
CA SER A 7 26.29 -18.36 4.67
C SER A 7 26.09 -16.90 5.08
N ARG A 8 24.93 -16.62 5.71
CA ARG A 8 24.55 -15.41 6.50
C ARG A 8 23.99 -14.24 5.66
N THR A 9 22.97 -13.51 6.11
CA THR A 9 22.85 -12.95 7.47
C THR A 9 21.40 -12.79 7.95
N ALA A 10 21.15 -13.17 9.20
CA ALA A 10 19.95 -12.87 9.95
C ALA A 10 19.98 -11.40 10.42
N ILE A 11 18.83 -10.72 10.38
CA ILE A 11 18.66 -9.36 10.91
C ILE A 11 18.15 -9.45 12.35
N ASP A 12 18.94 -8.92 13.27
CA ASP A 12 18.66 -8.78 14.71
C ASP A 12 17.61 -7.67 14.97
N ALA A 13 16.61 -7.97 15.80
CA ALA A 13 15.44 -7.13 16.09
C ALA A 13 15.51 -6.48 17.49
N SER A 14 16.68 -5.94 17.86
CA SER A 14 16.94 -5.40 19.20
C SER A 14 16.75 -3.88 19.36
N GLY A 15 16.27 -3.17 18.34
CA GLY A 15 16.25 -1.69 18.30
C GLY A 15 14.96 -0.96 18.71
N SER A 16 13.87 -1.63 19.12
CA SER A 16 12.53 -1.00 19.23
C SER A 16 12.07 -0.68 20.66
N ARG A 17 12.92 -0.05 21.49
CA ARG A 17 12.52 0.28 22.89
C ARG A 17 12.87 1.69 23.40
N ARG A 18 13.09 2.68 22.51
CA ARG A 18 13.47 4.05 22.96
C ARG A 18 12.76 5.20 22.23
N CYS A 19 11.46 5.07 21.95
CA CYS A 19 10.66 6.18 21.39
C CYS A 19 9.32 6.44 22.10
N MET A 20 9.14 5.95 23.34
CA MET A 20 7.94 6.23 24.14
C MET A 20 8.30 6.90 25.47
N ARG A 21 8.80 8.14 25.41
CA ARG A 21 8.84 9.05 26.57
C ARG A 21 9.15 10.46 26.12
N GLN A 22 8.12 11.21 25.70
CA GLN A 22 7.95 12.66 25.88
C GLN A 22 6.86 13.19 24.95
N ALA A 23 5.65 13.36 25.47
CA ALA A 23 4.64 14.31 24.97
C ALA A 23 3.43 14.31 25.93
N LEU A 24 3.62 14.78 27.16
CA LEU A 24 2.53 15.08 28.08
C LEU A 24 2.81 16.42 28.75
N THR A 25 2.45 17.51 28.08
CA THR A 25 2.08 18.80 28.67
C THR A 25 1.49 19.65 27.56
N PHE A 26 0.17 19.90 27.56
CA PHE A 26 -0.45 21.19 27.22
C PHE A 26 -1.97 21.06 27.43
N GLY A 27 -2.52 21.91 28.30
CA GLY A 27 -3.93 21.93 28.70
C GLY A 27 -4.85 22.66 27.71
N PRO A 28 -6.17 22.65 27.95
CA PRO A 28 -7.18 23.15 27.03
C PRO A 28 -7.44 24.66 27.25
N GLY A 29 -7.52 25.43 26.16
CA GLY A 29 -7.92 26.83 26.23
C GLY A 29 -7.95 27.51 24.86
N ASP A 30 -9.18 27.76 24.38
CA ASP A 30 -9.62 28.76 23.41
C ASP A 30 -8.88 28.95 22.07
N ARG A 31 -9.65 28.81 20.97
CA ARG A 31 -10.08 29.99 20.19
C ARG A 31 -11.03 29.64 19.05
N ASP A 32 -12.27 30.10 19.25
CA ASP A 32 -13.23 30.69 18.33
C ASP A 32 -13.20 30.36 16.83
N GLY A 33 -14.34 29.85 16.39
CA GLY A 33 -14.70 29.72 14.99
C GLY A 33 -15.05 31.03 14.30
N ASN A 34 -15.38 30.86 13.02
CA ASN A 34 -16.01 31.83 12.12
C ASN A 34 -15.08 32.63 11.18
N ARG A 35 -14.38 31.93 10.28
CA ARG A 35 -13.93 32.55 9.00
C ARG A 35 -13.67 31.55 7.84
N ALA A 36 -14.61 30.63 7.55
CA ALA A 36 -14.40 29.64 6.47
C ALA A 36 -15.64 29.39 5.58
N GLY A 37 -16.48 30.42 5.37
CA GLY A 37 -17.74 30.29 4.64
C GLY A 37 -17.70 30.48 3.13
N SER A 38 -16.74 31.24 2.57
CA SER A 38 -16.87 31.73 1.18
C SER A 38 -16.11 30.92 0.12
N HIS A 39 -14.96 30.32 0.45
CA HIS A 39 -14.15 29.59 -0.55
C HIS A 39 -14.64 28.18 -0.89
N ARG A 40 -15.51 27.57 -0.07
CA ARG A 40 -15.94 26.17 -0.23
C ARG A 40 -16.91 25.93 -1.40
N ASN A 41 -17.65 26.95 -1.81
CA ASN A 41 -18.69 26.79 -2.83
C ASN A 41 -18.13 26.78 -4.26
N LYS A 42 -16.90 27.27 -4.48
CA LYS A 42 -16.28 27.31 -5.81
C LYS A 42 -15.71 25.95 -6.24
N CYS A 43 -15.12 25.18 -5.30
CA CYS A 43 -14.53 23.87 -5.60
C CYS A 43 -15.57 22.76 -5.83
N LYS A 44 -16.77 22.87 -5.25
CA LYS A 44 -17.84 21.87 -5.43
C LYS A 44 -18.42 21.86 -6.85
N GLY A 45 -18.47 23.02 -7.51
CA GLY A 45 -18.96 23.14 -8.88
C GLY A 45 -18.02 22.47 -9.90
N THR A 46 -16.70 22.66 -9.73
CA THR A 46 -15.67 22.12 -10.63
C THR A 46 -15.57 20.60 -10.57
N LEU A 47 -15.70 19.99 -9.38
CA LEU A 47 -15.60 18.53 -9.21
C LEU A 47 -16.78 17.77 -9.87
N LYS A 48 -17.99 18.33 -9.80
CA LYS A 48 -19.20 17.75 -10.40
C LYS A 48 -19.15 17.77 -11.94
N GLN A 49 -18.48 18.77 -12.51
CA GLN A 49 -18.31 18.95 -13.95
C GLN A 49 -17.29 17.96 -14.56
N LEU A 50 -16.38 17.45 -13.73
CA LEU A 50 -15.35 16.47 -14.10
C LEU A 50 -15.77 15.01 -13.83
N GLY A 51 -16.99 14.75 -13.37
CA GLY A 51 -17.47 13.40 -13.03
C GLY A 51 -16.74 12.76 -11.82
N LEU A 52 -15.90 13.53 -11.12
CA LEU A 52 -15.14 13.06 -9.97
C LEU A 52 -16.03 13.10 -8.73
N ARG A 53 -16.14 11.97 -8.04
CA ARG A 53 -16.83 11.92 -6.74
C ARG A 53 -16.11 12.86 -5.80
N SER A 54 -16.87 13.73 -5.11
CA SER A 54 -16.29 14.56 -4.06
C SER A 54 -15.62 13.65 -3.03
N PRO A 55 -14.41 13.96 -2.54
CA PRO A 55 -13.81 13.19 -1.47
C PRO A 55 -14.80 13.16 -0.31
N LYS A 56 -15.15 11.94 0.16
CA LYS A 56 -16.01 11.79 1.33
C LYS A 56 -15.38 12.60 2.47
N PRO A 57 -16.15 13.42 3.21
CA PRO A 57 -15.60 14.13 4.35
C PRO A 57 -14.95 13.12 5.29
N VAL A 58 -13.66 13.32 5.59
CA VAL A 58 -12.96 12.52 6.59
C VAL A 58 -13.46 13.00 7.94
N THR A 59 -14.49 12.35 8.47
CA THR A 59 -14.95 12.59 9.84
C THR A 59 -13.86 12.07 10.79
N PRO A 60 -13.36 12.87 11.75
CA PRO A 60 -12.46 12.35 12.77
C PRO A 60 -13.15 11.20 13.51
N ALA A 61 -12.43 10.10 13.71
CA ALA A 61 -12.95 8.93 14.41
C ALA A 61 -13.49 9.35 15.79
N PRO A 62 -14.65 8.84 16.22
CA PRO A 62 -15.11 9.04 17.59
C PRO A 62 -14.07 8.41 18.55
N ALA A 63 -13.79 9.07 19.68
CA ALA A 63 -12.84 8.58 20.69
C ALA A 63 -13.22 7.18 21.22
N ASP A 64 -14.52 6.85 21.19
CA ASP A 64 -15.10 5.58 21.64
C ASP A 64 -15.78 4.79 20.49
N GLY A 65 -15.45 5.13 19.23
CA GLY A 65 -16.02 4.50 18.05
C GLY A 65 -15.37 3.15 17.75
N PRO A 66 -16.03 2.29 16.94
CA PRO A 66 -15.34 1.11 16.39
C PRO A 66 -14.06 1.57 15.68
N PRO A 67 -12.97 0.78 15.75
CA PRO A 67 -11.72 1.12 15.09
C PRO A 67 -11.99 1.46 13.62
N LEU A 68 -11.30 2.49 13.12
CA LEU A 68 -11.44 2.89 11.71
C LEU A 68 -11.20 1.69 10.79
N PRO A 69 -11.93 1.59 9.68
CA PRO A 69 -11.73 0.50 8.72
C PRO A 69 -10.29 0.53 8.21
N GLU A 70 -9.71 -0.66 8.02
CA GLU A 70 -8.36 -0.80 7.50
C GLU A 70 -8.30 -0.18 6.10
N GLN A 71 -7.36 0.73 5.88
CA GLN A 71 -7.13 1.34 4.58
C GLN A 71 -6.15 0.49 3.75
N ILE A 72 -6.42 0.36 2.45
CA ILE A 72 -5.47 -0.21 1.47
C ILE A 72 -4.17 0.63 1.45
N LYS A 73 -3.02 -0.05 1.54
CA LYS A 73 -1.69 0.55 1.57
C LYS A 73 -0.88 0.08 0.35
N GLY A 74 0.20 0.78 0.03
CA GLY A 74 1.13 0.37 -1.04
C GLY A 74 1.64 -1.07 -0.87
N ARG A 75 1.85 -1.50 0.38
CA ARG A 75 2.27 -2.87 0.73
C ARG A 75 1.32 -3.97 0.26
N ASN A 76 0.04 -3.69 0.05
CA ASN A 76 -0.90 -4.64 -0.54
C ASN A 76 -0.56 -4.98 -2.00
N PHE A 77 0.25 -4.16 -2.66
CA PHE A 77 0.71 -4.36 -4.05
C PHE A 77 2.21 -4.65 -4.12
N GLU A 78 3.02 -4.04 -3.26
CA GLU A 78 4.47 -4.24 -3.25
C GLU A 78 4.86 -5.66 -2.82
N VAL A 79 4.16 -6.25 -1.84
CA VAL A 79 4.48 -7.61 -1.36
C VAL A 79 4.19 -8.65 -2.44
N PRO A 80 2.97 -8.72 -3.03
CA PRO A 80 2.74 -9.63 -4.15
C PRO A 80 3.61 -9.30 -5.35
N GLY A 81 3.86 -8.02 -5.65
CA GLY A 81 4.74 -7.58 -6.75
C GLY A 81 6.20 -8.03 -6.64
N CYS A 82 6.64 -8.43 -5.45
CA CYS A 82 7.95 -9.05 -5.22
C CYS A 82 7.89 -10.59 -5.09
N GLY A 83 6.75 -11.23 -5.37
CA GLY A 83 6.55 -12.68 -5.23
C GLY A 83 6.30 -13.14 -3.78
N GLY A 84 5.95 -12.22 -2.88
CA GLY A 84 5.71 -12.51 -1.47
C GLY A 84 4.29 -13.01 -1.19
N PHE A 85 4.16 -13.94 -0.24
CA PHE A 85 2.85 -14.32 0.29
C PHE A 85 2.26 -13.18 1.13
N THR A 86 1.08 -12.70 0.74
CA THR A 86 0.41 -11.58 1.41
C THR A 86 -0.69 -12.08 2.33
N LEU A 87 -0.49 -11.88 3.63
CA LEU A 87 -1.50 -12.03 4.68
C LEU A 87 -1.78 -10.65 5.29
N THR A 88 -2.99 -10.14 5.09
CA THR A 88 -3.34 -8.75 5.42
C THR A 88 -4.68 -8.62 6.13
N GLY A 89 -4.93 -7.49 6.79
CA GLY A 89 -6.25 -7.23 7.36
C GLY A 89 -7.28 -6.98 6.27
N GLN A 90 -8.55 -7.30 6.53
CA GLN A 90 -9.65 -6.92 5.63
C GLN A 90 -9.74 -5.39 5.51
N ALA A 91 -9.58 -4.88 4.30
CA ALA A 91 -9.70 -3.46 3.96
C ALA A 91 -10.85 -3.28 2.96
N GLU A 92 -11.58 -2.17 3.07
CA GLU A 92 -12.68 -1.84 2.15
C GLU A 92 -12.15 -1.79 0.70
N ASP A 93 -12.89 -2.40 -0.23
CA ASP A 93 -12.60 -2.52 -1.67
C ASP A 93 -11.37 -3.39 -2.03
N LEU A 94 -10.71 -4.07 -1.08
CA LEU A 94 -9.52 -4.89 -1.39
C LEU A 94 -9.85 -6.05 -2.35
N GLU A 95 -11.06 -6.59 -2.26
CA GLU A 95 -11.63 -7.62 -3.14
C GLU A 95 -11.76 -7.17 -4.60
N SER A 96 -11.75 -5.86 -4.87
CA SER A 96 -11.74 -5.33 -6.24
C SER A 96 -10.37 -5.45 -6.90
N TYR A 97 -9.31 -5.56 -6.09
CA TYR A 97 -7.94 -5.72 -6.57
C TYR A 97 -7.55 -7.19 -6.65
N TYR A 98 -7.84 -7.97 -5.60
CA TYR A 98 -7.41 -9.36 -5.50
C TYR A 98 -8.53 -10.31 -5.13
N GLU A 99 -8.40 -11.56 -5.58
CA GLU A 99 -9.25 -12.68 -5.18
C GLU A 99 -8.74 -13.29 -3.86
N GLU A 100 -9.49 -13.11 -2.77
CA GLU A 100 -9.15 -13.70 -1.46
C GLU A 100 -9.12 -15.23 -1.53
N GLY A 101 -8.09 -15.83 -0.90
CA GLY A 101 -7.86 -17.27 -0.88
C GLY A 101 -7.15 -17.82 -2.11
N ARG A 102 -7.03 -17.03 -3.19
CA ARG A 102 -6.31 -17.42 -4.41
C ARG A 102 -5.10 -16.55 -4.68
N GLU A 103 -5.19 -15.23 -4.49
CA GLU A 103 -4.13 -14.28 -4.83
C GLU A 103 -3.54 -13.61 -3.58
N ILE A 104 -4.37 -13.41 -2.55
CA ILE A 104 -3.99 -12.93 -1.23
C ILE A 104 -4.79 -13.65 -0.15
N VAL A 105 -4.38 -13.53 1.11
CA VAL A 105 -5.16 -14.00 2.25
C VAL A 105 -5.46 -12.83 3.18
N CYS A 106 -6.71 -12.71 3.61
CA CYS A 106 -7.11 -11.70 4.58
C CYS A 106 -7.35 -12.31 5.96
N PHE A 107 -7.40 -11.50 7.02
CA PHE A 107 -7.89 -11.89 8.35
C PHE A 107 -8.75 -10.78 8.95
N GLY A 108 -9.75 -11.14 9.73
CA GLY A 108 -10.62 -10.20 10.45
C GLY A 108 -10.22 -10.03 11.92
N THR A 109 -9.51 -11.00 12.51
CA THR A 109 -9.18 -10.98 13.94
C THR A 109 -7.75 -11.47 14.22
N ILE A 110 -7.21 -11.11 15.40
CA ILE A 110 -5.89 -11.58 15.83
C ILE A 110 -5.82 -13.11 16.01
N PRO A 111 -6.83 -13.80 16.60
CA PRO A 111 -6.82 -15.26 16.65
C PRO A 111 -6.76 -15.91 15.26
N GLU A 112 -7.55 -15.40 14.31
CA GLU A 112 -7.56 -15.89 12.93
C GLU A 112 -6.22 -15.64 12.22
N LEU A 113 -5.60 -14.47 12.44
CA LEU A 113 -4.24 -14.19 11.95
C LEU A 113 -3.24 -15.25 12.44
N ILE A 114 -3.26 -15.57 13.74
CA ILE A 114 -2.35 -16.56 14.32
C ILE A 114 -2.60 -17.95 13.72
N GLU A 115 -3.87 -18.32 13.55
CA GLU A 115 -4.26 -19.59 12.93
C GLU A 115 -3.76 -19.67 11.48
N LYS A 116 -4.03 -18.65 10.66
CA LYS A 116 -3.59 -18.57 9.26
C LYS A 116 -2.07 -18.58 9.15
N ILE A 117 -1.35 -17.88 10.01
CA ILE A 117 0.13 -17.95 10.06
C ILE A 117 0.58 -19.39 10.28
N ARG A 118 0.04 -20.08 11.29
CA ARG A 118 0.42 -21.48 11.58
C ARG A 118 0.09 -22.40 10.42
N TYR A 119 -1.09 -22.24 9.82
CA TYR A 119 -1.55 -23.03 8.69
C TYR A 119 -0.63 -22.87 7.47
N TYR A 120 -0.41 -21.65 7.00
CA TYR A 120 0.42 -21.41 5.81
C TYR A 120 1.92 -21.64 6.05
N LEU A 121 2.38 -21.67 7.31
CA LEU A 121 3.73 -22.13 7.64
C LEU A 121 3.90 -23.64 7.43
N SER A 122 2.87 -24.46 7.64
CA SER A 122 2.90 -25.90 7.38
C SER A 122 2.44 -26.30 5.97
N HIS A 123 1.78 -25.39 5.23
CA HIS A 123 1.26 -25.62 3.87
C HIS A 123 2.04 -24.81 2.83
N GLU A 124 3.33 -25.13 2.64
CA GLU A 124 4.20 -24.34 1.77
C GLU A 124 3.77 -24.33 0.30
N SER A 125 3.29 -25.46 -0.24
CA SER A 125 2.89 -25.55 -1.64
C SER A 125 1.72 -24.60 -1.96
N GLU A 126 0.70 -24.61 -1.12
CA GLU A 126 -0.45 -23.72 -1.20
C GLU A 126 -0.03 -22.26 -1.00
N ARG A 127 0.77 -21.97 0.04
CA ARG A 127 1.31 -20.63 0.29
C ARG A 127 2.06 -20.07 -0.92
N ARG A 128 2.87 -20.90 -1.58
CA ARG A 128 3.60 -20.54 -2.81
C ARG A 128 2.69 -20.34 -4.00
N ALA A 129 1.67 -21.19 -4.16
CA ALA A 129 0.68 -21.04 -5.23
C ALA A 129 -0.08 -19.71 -5.12
N ILE A 130 -0.48 -19.32 -3.90
CA ILE A 130 -1.13 -18.03 -3.65
C ILE A 130 -0.18 -16.87 -3.92
N ALA A 131 1.06 -16.94 -3.43
CA ALA A 131 2.06 -15.88 -3.66
C ALA A 131 2.35 -15.67 -5.16
N GLU A 132 2.45 -16.77 -5.93
CA GLU A 132 2.65 -16.71 -7.38
C GLU A 132 1.42 -16.11 -8.09
N ALA A 133 0.22 -16.54 -7.73
CA ALA A 133 -1.00 -16.00 -8.31
C ALA A 133 -1.14 -14.49 -8.02
N GLY A 134 -0.83 -14.05 -6.79
CA GLY A 134 -0.78 -12.65 -6.40
C GLY A 134 0.26 -11.85 -7.20
N TYR A 135 1.45 -12.42 -7.40
CA TYR A 135 2.51 -11.82 -8.22
C TYR A 135 2.06 -11.58 -9.66
N GLN A 136 1.51 -12.61 -10.31
CA GLN A 136 1.00 -12.51 -11.68
C GLN A 136 -0.12 -11.47 -11.78
N ARG A 137 -1.03 -11.42 -10.79
CA ARG A 137 -2.08 -10.41 -10.72
C ARG A 137 -1.50 -8.99 -10.64
N THR A 138 -0.50 -8.76 -9.78
CA THR A 138 0.12 -7.43 -9.63
C THR A 138 0.84 -6.99 -10.89
N LEU A 139 1.62 -7.87 -11.51
CA LEU A 139 2.34 -7.54 -12.74
C LEU A 139 1.39 -7.17 -13.87
N HIS A 140 0.26 -7.86 -13.99
CA HIS A 140 -0.71 -7.62 -15.06
C HIS A 140 -1.63 -6.42 -14.84
N GLN A 141 -1.81 -5.93 -13.60
CA GLN A 141 -2.88 -4.95 -13.34
C GLN A 141 -2.57 -3.87 -12.30
N HIS A 142 -1.59 -4.07 -11.42
CA HIS A 142 -1.44 -3.24 -10.23
C HIS A 142 -0.07 -2.58 -10.08
N THR A 143 0.77 -2.64 -11.11
CA THR A 143 2.00 -1.84 -11.16
C THR A 143 1.69 -0.34 -11.28
N TYR A 144 2.64 0.52 -10.91
CA TYR A 144 2.53 1.95 -11.19
C TYR A 144 2.37 2.29 -12.68
N VAL A 145 2.98 1.50 -13.59
CA VAL A 145 2.83 1.69 -15.03
C VAL A 145 1.36 1.67 -15.42
N HIS A 146 0.63 0.60 -15.10
CA HIS A 146 -0.81 0.49 -15.31
C HIS A 146 -1.59 1.70 -14.77
N ARG A 147 -1.31 2.12 -13.52
CA ARG A 147 -2.01 3.24 -12.87
C ARG A 147 -1.75 4.58 -13.56
N PHE A 148 -0.51 4.88 -13.91
CA PHE A 148 -0.18 6.11 -14.61
C PHE A 148 -0.70 6.10 -16.04
N THR A 149 -0.64 4.97 -16.74
CA THR A 149 -1.23 4.82 -18.06
C THR A 149 -2.73 5.14 -18.02
N ASP A 150 -3.48 4.61 -17.04
CA ASP A 150 -4.91 4.93 -16.89
C ASP A 150 -5.16 6.42 -16.63
N ILE A 151 -4.39 7.04 -15.73
CA ILE A 151 -4.49 8.48 -15.46
C ILE A 151 -4.22 9.30 -16.73
N PHE A 152 -3.17 8.98 -17.46
CA PHE A 152 -2.79 9.68 -18.68
C PHE A 152 -3.82 9.48 -19.80
N ARG A 153 -4.40 8.28 -19.93
CA ARG A 153 -5.54 8.04 -20.83
C ARG A 153 -6.73 8.95 -20.49
N HIS A 154 -7.08 9.08 -19.21
CA HIS A 154 -8.15 9.99 -18.76
C HIS A 154 -7.83 11.47 -19.04
N LEU A 155 -6.56 11.85 -19.01
CA LEU A 155 -6.10 13.19 -19.38
C LEU A 155 -5.91 13.38 -20.89
N GLN A 156 -6.18 12.36 -21.71
CA GLN A 156 -5.99 12.37 -23.17
C GLN A 156 -4.53 12.65 -23.57
N LEU A 157 -3.59 12.22 -22.74
CA LEU A 157 -2.15 12.28 -23.02
C LEU A 157 -1.72 11.04 -23.81
N PRO A 158 -0.71 11.14 -24.68
CA PRO A 158 -0.15 10.00 -25.37
C PRO A 158 0.46 9.03 -24.35
N VAL A 159 0.12 7.75 -24.45
CA VAL A 159 0.62 6.69 -23.57
C VAL A 159 1.13 5.52 -24.41
N ALA A 160 2.16 4.84 -23.91
CA ALA A 160 2.57 3.53 -24.41
C ALA A 160 1.84 2.42 -23.63
N GLU A 161 1.74 1.24 -24.24
CA GLU A 161 1.11 0.09 -23.59
C GLU A 161 1.94 -0.40 -22.39
N PRO A 162 1.31 -0.68 -21.23
CA PRO A 162 2.01 -1.05 -20.00
C PRO A 162 2.97 -2.22 -20.15
N GLU A 163 2.60 -3.24 -20.92
CA GLU A 163 3.39 -4.45 -21.14
C GLU A 163 4.71 -4.13 -21.83
N THR A 164 4.71 -3.10 -22.70
CA THR A 164 5.93 -2.63 -23.38
C THR A 164 6.89 -1.97 -22.41
N ILE A 165 6.38 -1.24 -21.42
CA ILE A 165 7.22 -0.53 -20.42
C ILE A 165 7.75 -1.54 -19.38
N ILE A 166 6.90 -2.45 -18.90
CA ILE A 166 7.26 -3.43 -17.88
C ILE A 166 8.25 -4.47 -18.44
N GLY A 167 8.13 -4.84 -19.72
CA GLY A 167 9.03 -5.79 -20.38
C GLY A 167 10.40 -5.24 -20.76
N GLN A 168 10.66 -3.94 -20.59
CA GLN A 168 11.96 -3.34 -20.90
C GLN A 168 12.98 -3.64 -19.81
N PRO A 169 14.23 -4.01 -20.15
CA PRO A 169 15.30 -4.08 -19.16
C PRO A 169 15.51 -2.70 -18.54
N PRO A 170 15.93 -2.62 -17.27
CA PRO A 170 16.22 -1.35 -16.62
C PRO A 170 17.26 -0.59 -17.46
N SER A 171 16.96 0.66 -17.80
CA SER A 171 17.93 1.51 -18.50
C SER A 171 19.20 1.60 -17.65
N SER A 172 20.37 1.34 -18.23
CA SER A 172 21.65 1.62 -17.57
C SER A 172 21.76 3.13 -17.33
N GLY A 173 21.28 3.59 -16.18
CA GLY A 173 21.44 4.96 -15.74
C GLY A 173 22.89 5.22 -15.35
N THR A 174 23.47 6.29 -15.87
CA THR A 174 24.77 6.78 -15.37
C THR A 174 24.49 7.62 -14.13
N VAL A 175 25.01 7.22 -12.97
CA VAL A 175 24.98 8.06 -11.77
C VAL A 175 26.07 9.10 -11.93
N THR A 176 25.69 10.34 -12.24
CA THR A 176 26.63 11.46 -12.18
C THR A 176 26.74 11.88 -10.72
N GLU A 177 27.87 11.59 -10.08
CA GLU A 177 28.16 12.18 -8.77
C GLU A 177 28.26 13.70 -8.95
N VAL A 178 27.35 14.42 -8.30
CA VAL A 178 27.39 15.88 -8.22
C VAL A 178 28.43 16.23 -7.16
N THR A 179 29.70 16.36 -7.56
CA THR A 179 30.73 16.91 -6.69
C THR A 179 30.50 18.42 -6.57
N GLU A 180 30.04 18.86 -5.40
CA GLU A 180 29.94 20.30 -5.10
C GLU A 180 31.36 20.93 -5.07
N PRO A 181 31.51 22.18 -5.54
CA PRO A 181 32.81 22.86 -5.71
C PRO A 181 33.46 23.33 -4.40
#